data_AF-A0A367KVF9-F1
#
_entry.id   AF-A0A367KVF9-F1
#
_cell.length_a   1.000
_cell.length_b   1.000
_cell.length_c   1.000
_cell.angle_alpha   90.00
_cell.angle_beta   90.00
_cell.angle_gamma   90.00
#
_symmetry.space_group_name_H-M   'P 1'
#
loop_
_entity.id
_entity.type
_entity.pdbx_description
1 polymer ?
#
loop_
_entity_poly.entity_id
_entity_poly.type
_entity_poly.pdbx_seq_one_letter_code
_entity_poly.pdbx_strand_id
1 'polypeptide(L)'
;MDSESMSESGMMSTSGSLTGDDRIISVKSFITGTGWIAQYLPILERFVTTVSIATNHTYSFSNFIFLHELDNGTDFDMASYINNDLFFSEVWLSLIDYNRKRVRATKTVMYRTLIVRHLDAYLTAASYQRL
;
A
#
# COMPACT_ATOMS: atom_id res chain seq x y z
N MET A 1 -20.62 -39.17 -58.70
CA MET A 1 -21.32 -40.24 -57.98
C MET A 1 -20.51 -40.53 -56.74
N ASP A 2 -20.87 -39.77 -55.71
CA ASP A 2 -21.04 -40.13 -54.30
C ASP A 2 -19.96 -40.97 -53.61
N SER A 3 -19.26 -40.30 -52.69
CA SER A 3 -18.80 -40.90 -51.45
C SER A 3 -19.10 -39.93 -50.30
N GLU A 4 -20.06 -40.34 -49.46
CA GLU A 4 -20.37 -39.80 -48.14
C GLU A 4 -19.12 -39.57 -47.29
N SER A 5 -19.08 -38.46 -46.55
CA SER A 5 -18.38 -38.44 -45.27
C SER A 5 -19.28 -37.86 -44.18
N MET A 6 -19.44 -38.69 -43.16
CA MET A 6 -20.35 -38.57 -42.04
C MET A 6 -20.06 -37.34 -41.18
N SER A 7 -21.14 -36.67 -40.79
CA SER A 7 -21.17 -35.74 -39.66
C SER A 7 -21.04 -36.51 -38.35
N GLU A 8 -20.06 -36.18 -37.52
CA GLU A 8 -20.12 -36.42 -36.09
C GLU A 8 -20.04 -35.09 -35.35
N SER A 9 -21.23 -34.57 -35.05
CA SER A 9 -21.45 -33.46 -34.12
C SER A 9 -21.29 -33.97 -32.69
N GLY A 10 -20.12 -33.79 -32.10
CA GLY A 10 -19.89 -34.00 -30.67
C GLY A 10 -20.54 -32.89 -29.85
N MET A 11 -21.81 -33.06 -29.46
CA MET A 11 -22.41 -32.28 -28.38
C MET A 11 -21.73 -32.64 -27.05
N MET A 12 -20.92 -31.72 -26.53
CA MET A 12 -20.35 -31.86 -25.19
C MET A 12 -21.43 -31.46 -24.17
N SER A 13 -22.20 -32.46 -23.69
CA SER A 13 -23.08 -32.30 -22.53
C SER A 13 -22.24 -32.24 -21.26
N THR A 14 -22.17 -31.08 -20.62
CA THR A 14 -21.63 -30.95 -19.26
C THR A 14 -22.77 -31.05 -18.24
N SER A 15 -23.31 -32.25 -18.08
CA SER A 15 -24.04 -32.62 -16.87
C SER A 15 -23.03 -33.02 -15.79
N GLY A 16 -22.57 -32.04 -15.01
CA GLY A 16 -21.68 -32.24 -13.87
C GLY A 16 -22.38 -31.83 -12.58
N SER A 17 -22.92 -32.80 -11.86
CA SER A 17 -23.44 -32.66 -10.50
C SER A 17 -22.33 -32.19 -9.55
N LEU A 18 -22.54 -31.09 -8.85
CA LEU A 18 -21.64 -30.62 -7.79
C LEU A 18 -21.80 -31.54 -6.57
N THR A 19 -20.90 -32.52 -6.41
CA THR A 19 -20.79 -33.31 -5.19
C THR A 19 -19.60 -32.83 -4.36
N GLY A 20 -19.91 -32.07 -3.31
CA GLY A 20 -19.55 -32.44 -1.93
C GLY A 20 -18.09 -32.44 -1.48
N ASP A 21 -17.12 -31.98 -2.28
CA ASP A 21 -15.74 -31.80 -1.81
C ASP A 21 -15.00 -30.76 -2.69
N ASP A 22 -15.23 -29.48 -2.41
CA ASP A 22 -14.51 -28.35 -3.03
C ASP A 22 -13.05 -28.36 -2.56
N ARG A 23 -12.26 -29.22 -3.20
CA ARG A 23 -10.83 -29.32 -2.95
C ARG A 23 -10.16 -28.08 -3.53
N ILE A 24 -9.73 -27.17 -2.65
CA ILE A 24 -8.93 -26.01 -3.04
C ILE A 24 -7.60 -26.50 -3.63
N ILE A 25 -7.43 -26.32 -4.94
CA ILE A 25 -6.20 -26.67 -5.65
C ILE A 25 -5.31 -25.43 -5.66
N SER A 26 -4.19 -25.47 -4.95
CA SER A 26 -3.17 -24.43 -5.04
C SER A 26 -2.33 -24.66 -6.29
N VAL A 27 -2.48 -23.79 -7.28
CA VAL A 27 -1.66 -23.79 -8.50
C VAL A 27 -0.49 -22.84 -8.26
N LYS A 28 0.71 -23.40 -8.11
CA LYS A 28 1.95 -22.62 -8.02
C LYS A 28 2.47 -22.35 -9.43
N SER A 29 2.17 -21.17 -9.96
CA SER A 29 2.75 -20.70 -11.22
C SER A 29 3.91 -19.74 -10.96
N PHE A 30 4.85 -19.68 -11.91
CA PHE A 30 5.90 -18.66 -11.93
C PHE A 30 5.39 -17.46 -12.73
N ILE A 31 5.58 -16.24 -12.21
CA ILE A 31 5.21 -14.98 -12.88
C ILE A 31 5.81 -14.87 -14.30
N THR A 32 6.98 -15.48 -14.52
CA THR A 32 7.63 -15.57 -15.84
C THR A 32 6.94 -16.52 -16.82
N GLY A 33 6.15 -17.49 -16.34
CA GLY A 33 5.43 -18.47 -17.15
C GLY A 33 3.97 -18.11 -17.47
N THR A 34 3.36 -17.19 -16.72
CA THR A 34 1.99 -16.71 -16.95
C THR A 34 1.90 -15.45 -17.80
N GLY A 35 3.05 -14.86 -18.15
CA GLY A 35 3.12 -13.52 -18.72
C GLY A 35 2.70 -12.46 -17.71
N TRP A 36 3.34 -11.30 -17.74
CA TRP A 36 2.76 -10.14 -17.07
C TRP A 36 1.43 -9.83 -17.74
N ILE A 37 0.36 -9.75 -16.96
CA ILE A 37 -0.91 -9.26 -17.51
C ILE A 37 -0.71 -7.76 -17.73
N ALA A 38 -0.41 -7.37 -18.97
CA ALA A 38 -0.01 -6.02 -19.34
C ALA A 38 -1.00 -4.94 -18.88
N GLN A 39 -2.28 -5.30 -18.71
CA GLN A 39 -3.31 -4.40 -18.20
C GLN A 39 -3.09 -3.93 -16.74
N TYR A 40 -2.34 -4.70 -15.93
CA TYR A 40 -2.06 -4.35 -14.53
C TYR A 40 -0.72 -3.62 -14.34
N LEU A 41 0.17 -3.61 -15.36
CA LEU A 41 1.47 -2.93 -15.28
C LEU A 41 1.31 -1.44 -14.90
N PRO A 42 0.45 -0.64 -15.55
CA PRO A 42 0.30 0.77 -15.20
C PRO A 42 -0.22 1.00 -13.77
N ILE A 43 -1.08 0.09 -13.28
CA ILE A 43 -1.64 0.17 -11.93
C ILE A 43 -0.56 -0.15 -10.91
N LEU A 44 0.27 -1.16 -11.18
CA LEU A 44 1.38 -1.53 -10.32
C LEU A 44 2.44 -0.43 -10.28
N GLU A 45 2.81 0.13 -11.44
CA GLU A 45 3.74 1.25 -11.53
C GLU A 45 3.24 2.43 -10.71
N ARG A 46 1.98 2.84 -10.88
CA ARG A 46 1.37 3.91 -10.10
C ARG A 46 1.41 3.61 -8.60
N PHE A 47 1.10 2.38 -8.19
CA PHE A 47 1.14 1.97 -6.79
C PHE A 47 2.56 2.10 -6.22
N VAL A 48 3.56 1.52 -6.90
CA VAL A 48 4.97 1.56 -6.48
C VAL A 48 5.46 3.01 -6.41
N THR A 49 5.15 3.84 -7.41
CA THR A 49 5.49 5.25 -7.42
C THR A 49 4.86 5.99 -6.24
N THR A 50 3.56 5.75 -5.97
CA THR A 50 2.84 6.40 -4.86
C THR A 50 3.45 6.02 -3.51
N VAL A 51 3.71 4.73 -3.28
CA VAL A 51 4.32 4.24 -2.05
C VAL A 51 5.74 4.79 -1.88
N SER A 52 6.52 4.83 -2.96
CA SER A 52 7.89 5.38 -2.95
C SER A 52 7.89 6.87 -2.59
N ILE A 53 7.03 7.67 -3.22
CA ILE A 53 6.86 9.10 -2.90
C ILE A 53 6.45 9.28 -1.43
N ALA A 54 5.40 8.58 -0.98
CA ALA A 54 4.93 8.69 0.40
C ALA A 54 6.02 8.29 1.42
N THR A 55 6.80 7.25 1.11
CA THR A 55 7.91 6.80 1.96
C THR A 55 9.03 7.84 2.01
N ASN A 56 9.43 8.40 0.87
CA ASN A 56 10.45 9.44 0.81
C ASN A 56 10.04 10.69 1.60
N HIS A 57 8.78 11.11 1.47
CA HIS A 57 8.23 12.23 2.24
C HIS A 57 8.09 11.89 3.72
N THR A 58 7.81 10.65 4.09
CA THR A 58 7.79 10.22 5.50
C THR A 58 9.15 10.40 6.16
N TYR A 59 10.22 9.95 5.52
CA TYR A 59 11.57 10.13 6.05
C TYR A 59 11.99 11.60 6.06
N SER A 60 11.70 12.33 4.97
CA SER A 60 12.01 13.76 4.88
C SER A 60 11.29 14.57 5.95
N PHE A 61 10.01 14.28 6.18
CA PHE A 61 9.20 14.96 7.18
C PHE A 61 9.63 14.59 8.60
N SER A 62 9.94 13.32 8.85
CA SER A 62 10.48 12.88 10.14
C SER A 62 11.79 13.61 10.46
N ASN A 63 12.69 13.74 9.47
CA ASN A 63 13.93 14.48 9.63
C ASN A 63 13.67 15.98 9.87
N PHE A 64 12.72 16.58 9.15
CA PHE A 64 12.30 17.96 9.37
C PHE A 64 11.82 18.21 10.81
N ILE A 65 10.94 17.34 11.33
CA ILE A 65 10.46 17.40 12.71
C ILE A 65 11.64 17.34 13.69
N PHE A 66 12.52 16.37 13.52
CA PHE A 66 13.63 16.16 14.44
C PHE A 66 14.62 17.32 14.46
N LEU A 67 14.99 17.84 13.28
CA LEU A 67 15.87 19.00 13.20
C LEU A 67 15.25 20.21 13.89
N HIS A 68 13.94 20.42 13.70
CA HIS A 68 13.25 21.56 14.28
C HIS A 68 13.06 21.44 15.81
N GLU A 69 12.79 20.25 16.34
CA GLU A 69 12.70 20.04 17.80
C GLU A 69 14.08 20.10 18.48
N LEU A 70 15.14 19.65 17.80
CA LEU A 70 16.51 19.76 18.31
C LEU A 70 17.01 21.20 18.34
N ASP A 71 16.71 21.99 17.31
CA ASP A 71 17.13 23.40 17.22
C ASP A 71 16.40 24.29 18.24
N ASN A 72 15.15 23.95 18.58
CA ASN A 72 14.35 24.67 19.57
C ASN A 72 14.83 24.52 21.04
N GLY A 73 15.95 23.81 21.28
CA GLY A 73 16.59 23.71 22.60
C GLY A 73 15.80 22.93 23.65
N THR A 74 14.81 22.14 23.23
CA THR A 74 14.07 21.24 24.12
C THR A 74 14.85 19.96 24.40
N ASP A 75 14.69 19.37 25.59
CA ASP A 75 15.12 18.01 25.94
C ASP A 75 14.34 16.97 25.10
N PHE A 76 14.55 17.01 23.77
CA PHE A 76 13.86 16.16 22.82
C PHE A 76 14.53 14.79 22.77
N ASP A 77 13.90 13.80 23.39
CA ASP A 77 14.34 12.41 23.34
C ASP A 77 14.03 11.77 21.99
N MET A 78 14.86 12.07 20.98
CA MET A 78 14.78 11.50 19.63
C MET A 78 14.78 9.96 19.64
N ALA A 79 15.52 9.33 20.56
CA ALA A 79 15.64 7.88 20.62
C ALA A 79 14.29 7.21 20.94
N SER A 80 13.43 7.86 21.73
CA SER A 80 12.07 7.37 22.01
C SER A 80 11.16 7.31 20.79
N TYR A 81 11.43 8.12 19.75
CA TYR A 81 10.66 8.16 18.50
C TYR A 81 11.25 7.21 17.45
N ILE A 82 12.59 7.14 17.33
CA ILE A 82 13.26 6.29 16.33
C ILE A 82 13.06 4.81 16.62
N ASN A 83 13.19 4.40 17.89
CA ASN A 83 13.06 2.99 18.27
C ASN A 83 11.62 2.46 18.24
N ASN A 84 10.66 3.29 17.80
CA ASN A 84 9.25 2.95 17.79
C ASN A 84 8.67 3.09 16.38
N ASP A 85 8.42 1.96 15.73
CA ASP A 85 7.81 1.88 14.38
C ASP A 85 6.47 2.63 14.27
N LEU A 86 5.79 2.84 15.41
CA LEU A 86 4.52 3.54 15.49
C LEU A 86 4.64 5.03 15.10
N PHE A 87 5.79 5.67 15.35
CA PHE A 87 5.97 7.08 14.99
C PHE A 87 5.97 7.27 13.48
N PHE A 88 6.82 6.54 12.76
CA PHE A 88 6.90 6.61 11.29
C PHE A 88 5.58 6.23 10.62
N SER A 89 4.86 5.27 11.19
CA SER A 89 3.52 4.90 10.73
C SER A 89 2.54 6.08 10.85
N GLU A 90 2.56 6.83 11.95
CA GLU A 90 1.71 8.01 12.12
C GLU A 90 2.13 9.17 11.21
N VAL A 91 3.43 9.34 10.95
CA VAL A 91 3.94 10.32 9.97
C VAL A 91 3.45 9.98 8.57
N TRP A 92 3.62 8.73 8.11
CA TRP A 92 3.16 8.27 6.81
C TRP A 92 1.65 8.47 6.65
N LEU A 93 0.89 8.09 7.67
CA LEU A 93 -0.56 8.28 7.70
C LEU A 93 -1.00 9.75 7.77
N SER A 94 -0.12 10.69 8.11
CA SER A 94 -0.42 12.14 8.09
C SER A 94 -0.20 12.77 6.71
N LEU A 95 0.57 12.11 5.85
CA LEU A 95 0.92 12.55 4.50
C LEU A 95 -0.04 12.01 3.43
N ILE A 96 -0.93 11.09 3.80
CA ILE A 96 -1.95 10.49 2.93
C ILE A 96 -3.32 10.91 3.44
N ASP A 97 -4.27 11.15 2.52
CA ASP A 97 -5.66 11.50 2.81
C ASP A 97 -6.46 10.28 3.30
N TYR A 98 -6.01 9.71 4.42
CA TYR A 98 -6.57 8.51 5.01
C TYR A 98 -7.72 8.82 5.97
N ASN A 99 -8.96 8.65 5.51
CA ASN A 99 -10.19 9.00 6.24
C ASN A 99 -10.73 7.92 7.21
N ARG A 100 -9.92 6.92 7.62
CA ARG A 100 -10.43 5.87 8.51
C ARG A 100 -10.49 6.38 9.95
N LYS A 101 -11.64 6.17 10.61
CA LYS A 101 -11.84 6.43 12.05
C LYS A 101 -10.76 5.72 12.86
N ARG A 102 -9.70 6.43 13.28
CA ARG A 102 -8.59 5.85 14.03
C ARG A 102 -9.02 5.59 15.47
N VAL A 103 -8.77 4.37 15.95
CA VAL A 103 -8.87 4.05 17.38
C VAL A 103 -7.77 4.83 18.11
N ARG A 104 -8.15 5.65 19.12
CA ARG A 104 -7.21 6.47 19.90
C ARG A 104 -6.46 5.60 20.90
N ALA A 105 -5.20 5.31 20.63
CA ALA A 105 -4.26 4.84 21.66
C ALA A 105 -3.52 6.05 22.25
N THR A 106 -3.31 6.10 23.56
CA THR A 106 -2.73 7.29 24.23
C THR A 106 -1.35 7.68 23.67
N LYS A 107 -0.51 6.69 23.31
CA LYS A 107 0.81 6.92 22.70
C LYS A 107 0.73 7.57 21.30
N THR A 108 -0.29 7.24 20.50
CA THR A 108 -0.45 7.84 19.16
C THR A 108 -0.92 9.29 19.23
N VAL A 109 -1.55 9.72 20.33
CA VAL A 109 -1.98 11.12 20.51
C VAL A 109 -0.77 12.06 20.59
N MET A 110 0.28 11.67 21.33
CA MET A 110 1.49 12.49 21.44
C MET A 110 2.20 12.63 20.10
N TYR A 111 2.39 11.52 19.37
CA TYR A 111 2.97 11.55 18.03
C TYR A 111 2.18 12.42 17.07
N ARG A 112 0.85 12.30 17.05
CA ARG A 112 -0.01 13.13 16.19
C ARG A 112 0.09 14.61 16.54
N THR A 113 0.19 14.97 17.82
CA THR A 113 0.31 16.37 18.25
C THR A 113 1.63 16.97 17.77
N LEU A 114 2.73 16.24 17.90
CA LEU A 114 4.03 16.62 17.37
C LEU A 114 3.99 16.78 15.84
N ILE A 115 3.42 15.79 15.14
CA ILE A 115 3.32 15.77 13.68
C ILE A 115 2.49 16.95 13.17
N VAL A 116 1.28 17.16 13.70
CA VAL A 116 0.37 18.23 13.25
C VAL A 116 0.99 19.62 13.42
N ARG A 117 1.76 19.83 14.50
CA ARG A 117 2.46 21.08 14.75
C ARG A 117 3.46 21.46 13.65
N HIS A 118 4.07 20.47 12.98
CA HIS A 118 5.06 20.68 11.91
C HIS A 118 4.52 20.46 10.50
N LEU A 119 3.30 19.93 10.37
CA LEU A 119 2.76 19.44 9.12
C LEU A 119 2.61 20.53 8.07
N ASP A 120 1.93 21.63 8.39
CA ASP A 120 1.66 22.68 7.41
C ASP A 120 2.96 23.39 6.97
N ALA A 121 3.90 23.58 7.89
CA ALA A 121 5.23 24.12 7.60
C ALA A 121 5.99 23.21 6.63
N TYR A 122 5.98 21.89 6.89
CA TYR A 122 6.60 20.91 6.00
C TYR A 122 5.93 20.86 4.62
N LEU A 123 4.60 20.80 4.55
CA LEU A 123 3.87 20.76 3.28
C LEU A 123 4.20 21.97 2.41
N THR A 124 4.30 23.15 3.03
CA THR A 124 4.69 24.40 2.36
C THR A 124 6.14 24.36 1.89
N ALA A 125 7.07 23.97 2.77
CA ALA A 125 8.50 23.93 2.46
C ALA A 125 8.85 22.88 1.37
N ALA A 126 8.21 21.72 1.41
CA ALA A 126 8.43 20.63 0.47
C ALA A 126 7.58 20.76 -0.81
N SER A 127 6.69 21.76 -0.90
CA SER A 127 5.67 21.85 -1.97
C SER A 127 4.92 20.52 -2.18
N TYR A 128 4.65 19.81 -1.08
CA TYR A 128 4.06 18.48 -1.11
C TYR A 128 2.55 18.56 -0.93
N GLN A 129 1.82 17.90 -1.81
CA GLN A 129 0.38 17.68 -1.66
C GLN A 129 0.14 16.26 -1.17
N ARG A 130 -0.76 16.11 -0.19
CA ARG A 130 -1.13 14.79 0.34
C ARG A 130 -1.70 13.91 -0.76
N LEU A 131 -1.35 12.63 -0.69
CA LEU A 131 -1.74 11.58 -1.64
C LEU A 131 -3.07 10.92 -1.29
#